data_AF-A0A6I1KBX3-F1
#
_entry.id   AF-A0A6I1KBX3-F1
#
_cell.length_a   1.000
_cell.length_b   1.000
_cell.length_c   1.000
_cell.angle_alpha   90.00
_cell.angle_beta   90.00
_cell.angle_gamma   90.00
#
_symmetry.space_group_name_H-M   'P 1'
#
loop_
_entity.id
_entity.type
_entity.pdbx_description
1 polymer ?
#
loop_
_entity_poly.entity_id
_entity_poly.type
_entity_poly.pdbx_seq_one_letter_code
_entity_poly.pdbx_strand_id
1 'polypeptide(L)'
;MQPKFLRSLRFIEILVVVMLGLAAVAGAADFTVLTPGGQFSFQINGTSGNPTVTLQRGSTYTFAVNASSFHPFVIGTTVFGATPSGVTGNNTFSGTVTFAVPTNAPNCVYYCGQHGFSGSILMIDPPVPPPFQIVGLNVSDNLTLRYTGTNTFTYTPEFSTNLGTTNWFTLTVQSTTSLLGTNEAVCGRPAGSNVFLRIRAR
;
A
#
# COMPACT_ATOMS: atom_id res chain seq x y z
N MET A 1 -58.24 54.08 31.39
CA MET A 1 -59.00 54.39 30.17
C MET A 1 -58.02 54.44 29.00
N GLN A 2 -57.96 53.37 28.18
CA GLN A 2 -57.37 53.22 26.81
C GLN A 2 -55.86 53.56 26.58
N PRO A 3 -55.16 53.02 25.55
CA PRO A 3 -55.41 51.85 24.70
C PRO A 3 -54.18 50.92 24.49
N LYS A 4 -54.45 49.81 23.78
CA LYS A 4 -53.55 48.76 23.27
C LYS A 4 -52.57 49.29 22.21
N PHE A 5 -51.37 48.70 22.13
CA PHE A 5 -50.62 48.57 20.87
C PHE A 5 -49.91 47.21 20.78
N LEU A 6 -50.32 46.41 19.79
CA LEU A 6 -49.62 45.22 19.32
C LEU A 6 -48.34 45.64 18.57
N ARG A 7 -47.22 44.93 18.79
CA ARG A 7 -46.10 44.90 17.84
C ARG A 7 -45.49 43.51 17.70
N SER A 8 -45.92 42.83 16.63
CA SER A 8 -45.12 42.06 15.67
C SER A 8 -43.95 41.21 16.21
N LEU A 9 -44.17 39.90 16.37
CA LEU A 9 -43.10 38.89 16.38
C LEU A 9 -42.48 38.78 14.98
N ARG A 10 -41.16 38.96 14.86
CA ARG A 10 -40.38 38.52 13.69
C ARG A 10 -39.56 37.31 14.11
N PHE A 11 -39.95 36.13 13.64
CA PHE A 11 -39.14 34.92 13.72
C PHE A 11 -38.00 35.04 12.71
N ILE A 12 -36.77 35.13 13.21
CA ILE A 12 -35.56 34.94 12.41
C ILE A 12 -35.13 33.50 12.67
N GLU A 13 -35.38 32.61 11.71
CA GLU A 13 -34.79 31.28 11.75
C GLU A 13 -33.33 31.39 11.30
N ILE A 14 -32.43 31.18 12.26
CA ILE A 14 -31.00 31.04 12.01
C ILE A 14 -30.78 29.57 11.60
N LEU A 15 -30.59 29.34 10.31
CA LEU A 15 -30.15 28.06 9.78
C LEU A 15 -28.68 27.85 10.18
N VAL A 16 -28.43 27.11 11.26
CA VAL A 16 -27.08 26.65 11.63
C VAL A 16 -26.74 25.45 10.75
N VAL A 17 -26.01 25.70 9.66
CA VAL A 17 -25.40 24.62 8.86
C VAL A 17 -24.21 24.10 9.65
N VAL A 18 -24.39 22.99 10.38
CA VAL A 18 -23.29 22.25 10.99
C VAL A 18 -22.57 21.50 9.87
N MET A 19 -21.51 22.12 9.34
CA MET A 19 -20.52 21.43 8.50
C MET A 19 -19.76 20.45 9.38
N LEU A 20 -20.18 19.18 9.37
CA LEU A 20 -19.42 18.09 9.97
C LEU A 20 -18.18 17.86 9.10
N GLY A 21 -17.09 18.53 9.44
CA GLY A 21 -15.80 18.37 8.79
C GLY A 21 -15.32 16.92 8.95
N LEU A 22 -15.16 16.23 7.82
CA LEU A 22 -14.48 14.93 7.77
C LEU A 22 -12.99 15.19 8.02
N ALA A 23 -12.57 15.19 9.29
CA ALA A 23 -11.16 15.19 9.62
C ALA A 23 -10.57 13.85 9.16
N ALA A 24 -9.84 13.87 8.04
CA ALA A 24 -8.98 12.75 7.68
C ALA A 24 -8.02 12.52 8.86
N VAL A 25 -8.09 11.33 9.46
CA VAL A 25 -7.11 10.91 10.44
C VAL A 25 -5.79 10.77 9.68
N ALA A 26 -4.97 11.83 9.70
CA ALA A 26 -3.66 11.79 9.10
C ALA A 26 -2.82 10.78 9.90
N GLY A 27 -2.43 9.69 9.26
CA GLY A 27 -1.41 8.79 9.81
C GLY A 27 -0.10 9.56 10.01
N ALA A 28 0.74 9.08 10.93
CA ALA A 28 2.09 9.60 11.07
C ALA A 28 2.84 9.45 9.73
N ALA A 29 3.63 10.45 9.36
CA ALA A 29 4.45 10.39 8.15
C ALA A 29 5.49 9.26 8.25
N ASP A 30 5.88 8.70 7.10
CA ASP A 30 6.86 7.61 7.03
C ASP A 30 8.27 8.06 7.45
N PHE A 31 8.61 9.31 7.16
CA PHE A 31 9.89 9.91 7.51
C PHE A 31 9.71 11.28 8.18
N THR A 32 10.46 11.52 9.26
CA THR A 32 10.67 12.85 9.84
C THR A 32 11.98 13.42 9.34
N VAL A 33 11.97 14.65 8.82
CA VAL A 33 13.14 15.33 8.25
C VAL A 33 13.42 16.61 9.01
N LEU A 34 14.57 16.69 9.68
CA LEU A 34 14.96 17.81 10.53
C LEU A 34 16.36 18.34 10.17
N THR A 35 16.67 19.55 10.61
CA THR A 35 18.05 20.05 10.72
C THR A 35 18.25 20.67 12.11
N PRO A 36 18.44 19.84 13.15
CA PRO A 36 18.57 20.31 14.53
C PRO A 36 19.67 21.38 14.67
N GLY A 37 19.36 22.48 15.34
CA GLY A 37 20.29 23.59 15.51
C GLY A 37 20.75 24.25 14.20
N GLY A 38 20.08 24.01 13.07
CA GLY A 38 20.49 24.54 11.77
C GLY A 38 21.77 23.90 11.23
N GLN A 39 22.07 22.67 11.60
CA GLN A 39 23.23 21.93 11.09
C GLN A 39 23.15 21.73 9.56
N PHE A 40 24.31 21.68 8.88
CA PHE A 40 24.44 21.46 7.43
C PHE A 40 24.37 19.97 7.06
N SER A 41 23.41 19.27 7.66
CA SER A 41 23.03 17.90 7.31
C SER A 41 21.60 17.61 7.77
N PHE A 42 20.85 16.85 7.00
CA PHE A 42 19.55 16.37 7.44
C PHE A 42 19.73 15.29 8.50
N GLN A 43 18.82 15.33 9.47
CA GLN A 43 18.49 14.23 10.33
C GLN A 43 17.20 13.60 9.82
N ILE A 44 17.24 12.31 9.49
CA ILE A 44 16.08 11.54 9.03
C ILE A 44 15.76 10.49 10.09
N ASN A 45 14.52 10.47 10.60
CA ASN A 45 14.06 9.56 11.66
C ASN A 45 15.02 9.51 12.87
N GLY A 46 15.51 10.67 13.31
CA GLY A 46 16.47 10.79 14.42
C GLY A 46 17.93 10.47 14.08
N THR A 47 18.22 10.00 12.86
CA THR A 47 19.60 9.67 12.42
C THR A 47 20.22 10.84 11.66
N SER A 48 21.29 11.42 12.21
CA SER A 48 22.01 12.58 11.65
C SER A 48 23.02 12.20 10.57
N GLY A 49 23.50 13.20 9.81
CA GLY A 49 24.60 13.01 8.85
C GLY A 49 24.15 12.58 7.47
N ASN A 50 22.96 12.99 7.02
CA ASN A 50 22.39 12.63 5.73
C ASN A 50 22.32 11.10 5.50
N PRO A 51 21.63 10.33 6.36
CA PRO A 51 21.55 8.88 6.22
C PRO A 51 20.90 8.46 4.89
N THR A 52 21.29 7.30 4.36
CA THR A 52 20.62 6.71 3.21
C THR A 52 19.17 6.36 3.56
N VAL A 53 18.24 6.77 2.70
CA VAL A 53 16.83 6.38 2.77
C VAL A 53 16.59 5.24 1.78
N THR A 54 15.86 4.21 2.18
CA THR A 54 15.47 3.11 1.29
C THR A 54 13.98 3.17 1.03
N LEU A 55 13.59 3.21 -0.24
CA LEU A 55 12.19 3.22 -0.67
C LEU A 55 11.91 2.02 -1.57
N GLN A 56 10.71 1.47 -1.48
CA GLN A 56 10.25 0.40 -2.34
C GLN A 56 9.54 0.96 -3.58
N ARG A 57 9.91 0.46 -4.77
CA ARG A 57 9.23 0.80 -6.02
C ARG A 57 7.74 0.44 -5.96
N GLY A 58 6.89 1.27 -6.55
CA GLY A 58 5.43 1.09 -6.55
C GLY A 58 4.72 1.48 -5.24
N SER A 59 5.44 1.99 -4.24
CA SER A 59 4.86 2.45 -2.97
C SER A 59 4.80 3.99 -2.90
N THR A 60 3.95 4.53 -2.02
CA THR A 60 3.88 5.97 -1.74
C THR A 60 4.41 6.26 -0.35
N TYR A 61 5.32 7.22 -0.25
CA TYR A 61 5.94 7.64 1.01
C TYR A 61 5.71 9.12 1.27
N THR A 62 5.69 9.48 2.55
CA THR A 62 5.56 10.85 3.04
C THR A 62 6.74 11.23 3.93
N PHE A 63 7.27 12.43 3.69
CA PHE A 63 8.34 13.03 4.46
C PHE A 63 7.77 14.26 5.17
N ALA A 64 7.61 14.20 6.49
CA ALA A 64 7.28 15.34 7.32
C ALA A 64 8.54 16.17 7.56
N VAL A 65 8.63 17.30 6.86
CA VAL A 65 9.76 18.22 6.92
C VAL A 65 9.51 19.29 7.97
N ASN A 66 10.45 19.40 8.89
CA ASN A 66 10.58 20.49 9.86
C ASN A 66 12.06 20.85 10.01
N ALA A 67 12.62 21.37 8.92
CA ALA A 67 13.99 21.83 8.84
C ALA A 67 14.07 23.34 9.14
N SER A 68 15.26 23.82 9.48
CA SER A 68 15.55 25.24 9.56
C SER A 68 15.17 25.94 8.25
N SER A 69 14.70 27.19 8.33
CA SER A 69 14.15 27.94 7.18
C SER A 69 15.11 28.12 6.01
N PHE A 70 16.42 28.05 6.26
CA PHE A 70 17.48 28.12 5.24
C PHE A 70 17.90 26.73 4.70
N HIS A 71 17.22 25.66 5.12
CA HIS A 71 17.47 24.27 4.73
C HIS A 71 16.25 23.61 4.08
N PRO A 72 15.75 24.11 2.93
CA PRO A 72 14.67 23.45 2.22
C PRO A 72 15.10 22.05 1.77
N PHE A 73 14.26 21.05 2.04
CA PHE A 73 14.45 19.67 1.65
C PHE A 73 13.92 19.47 0.22
N VAL A 74 14.78 18.90 -0.63
CA VAL A 74 14.48 18.63 -2.03
C VAL A 74 14.80 17.18 -2.35
N ILE A 75 13.90 16.47 -3.04
CA ILE A 75 14.19 15.20 -3.70
C ILE A 75 14.52 15.48 -5.17
N GLY A 76 15.67 14.98 -5.65
CA GLY A 76 16.18 15.21 -7.00
C GLY A 76 16.75 13.95 -7.63
N THR A 77 16.76 13.85 -8.96
CA THR A 77 17.47 12.77 -9.69
C THR A 77 18.97 12.78 -9.38
N THR A 78 19.52 13.98 -9.21
CA THR A 78 20.87 14.27 -8.68
C THR A 78 20.77 15.51 -7.78
N VAL A 79 21.87 15.88 -7.12
CA VAL A 79 21.94 17.15 -6.37
C VAL A 79 21.73 18.30 -7.36
N PHE A 80 20.79 19.21 -7.07
CA PHE A 80 20.31 20.27 -7.97
C PHE A 80 19.78 19.78 -9.33
N GLY A 81 19.44 18.50 -9.44
CA GLY A 81 18.85 17.90 -10.64
C GLY A 81 17.33 18.10 -10.72
N ALA A 82 16.74 17.50 -11.75
CA ALA A 82 15.29 17.49 -11.93
C ALA A 82 14.58 16.79 -10.76
N THR A 83 13.34 17.18 -10.48
CA THR A 83 12.48 16.46 -9.54
C THR A 83 12.04 15.12 -10.17
N PRO A 84 12.24 13.97 -9.48
CA PRO A 84 11.73 12.68 -9.97
C PRO A 84 10.22 12.69 -10.14
N SER A 85 9.71 11.89 -11.08
CA SER A 85 8.26 11.73 -11.26
C SER A 85 7.60 11.17 -10.00
N GLY A 86 6.40 11.66 -9.68
CA GLY A 86 5.65 11.24 -8.50
C GLY A 86 6.01 11.98 -7.20
N VAL A 87 6.98 12.90 -7.21
CA VAL A 87 7.28 13.77 -6.07
C VAL A 87 6.36 15.01 -6.10
N THR A 88 5.76 15.34 -4.95
CA THR A 88 4.91 16.53 -4.74
C THR A 88 5.26 17.22 -3.41
N GLY A 89 4.99 18.52 -3.29
CA GLY A 89 5.34 19.30 -2.09
C GLY A 89 6.84 19.59 -1.91
N ASN A 90 7.64 19.34 -2.97
CA ASN A 90 9.10 19.41 -2.96
C ASN A 90 9.64 20.82 -2.66
N ASN A 91 10.92 20.92 -2.29
CA ASN A 91 11.61 22.18 -2.00
C ASN A 91 10.93 23.00 -0.89
N THR A 92 10.73 22.37 0.26
CA THR A 92 10.15 22.99 1.44
C THR A 92 11.02 22.80 2.67
N PHE A 93 11.05 23.76 3.58
CA PHE A 93 11.65 23.61 4.91
C PHE A 93 10.60 23.22 5.98
N SER A 94 9.30 23.37 5.69
CA SER A 94 8.22 23.00 6.60
C SER A 94 7.00 22.49 5.82
N GLY A 95 6.50 21.31 6.18
CA GLY A 95 5.33 20.69 5.55
C GLY A 95 5.59 19.23 5.17
N THR A 96 4.87 18.73 4.18
CA THR A 96 4.98 17.33 3.74
C THR A 96 5.42 17.24 2.29
N VAL A 97 6.47 16.47 2.03
CA VAL A 97 6.83 15.99 0.69
C VAL A 97 6.27 14.60 0.51
N THR A 98 5.54 14.34 -0.59
CA THR A 98 5.02 13.01 -0.92
C THR A 98 5.74 12.48 -2.15
N PHE A 99 6.16 11.21 -2.12
CA PHE A 99 6.78 10.52 -3.25
C PHE A 99 6.00 9.24 -3.56
N ALA A 100 5.19 9.28 -4.62
CA ALA A 100 4.62 8.10 -5.25
C ALA A 100 5.67 7.47 -6.18
N VAL A 101 6.40 6.47 -5.69
CA VAL A 101 7.58 5.92 -6.36
C VAL A 101 7.17 5.06 -7.56
N PRO A 102 7.56 5.42 -8.80
CA PRO A 102 7.29 4.60 -9.98
C PRO A 102 7.86 3.18 -9.85
N THR A 103 7.22 2.21 -10.51
CA THR A 103 7.66 0.79 -10.51
C THR A 103 9.02 0.58 -11.19
N ASN A 104 9.50 1.55 -11.97
CA ASN A 104 10.80 1.55 -12.64
C ASN A 104 11.73 2.67 -12.15
N ALA A 105 11.48 3.25 -10.98
CA ALA A 105 12.25 4.38 -10.48
C ALA A 105 13.74 4.03 -10.28
N PRO A 106 14.69 4.82 -10.83
CA PRO A 106 16.10 4.69 -10.50
C PRO A 106 16.38 5.25 -9.09
N ASN A 107 17.55 4.91 -8.55
CA ASN A 107 18.07 5.57 -7.35
C ASN A 107 18.16 7.09 -7.59
N CYS A 108 17.96 7.85 -6.52
CA CYS A 108 18.01 9.31 -6.57
C CYS A 108 18.61 9.87 -5.28
N VAL A 109 18.49 11.18 -5.04
CA VAL A 109 19.03 11.83 -3.85
C VAL A 109 17.98 12.70 -3.19
N TYR A 110 18.20 13.01 -1.92
CA TYR A 110 17.65 14.20 -1.31
C TYR A 110 18.77 15.18 -0.99
N TYR A 111 18.49 16.48 -1.04
CA TYR A 111 19.48 17.52 -0.82
C TYR A 111 18.86 18.80 -0.28
N CYS A 112 19.71 19.66 0.28
CA CYS A 112 19.32 21.00 0.69
C CYS A 112 19.29 21.91 -0.54
N GLY A 113 18.13 22.50 -0.85
CA GLY A 113 17.96 23.37 -2.01
C GLY A 113 18.83 24.64 -2.02
N GLN A 114 19.44 25.01 -0.89
CA GLN A 114 20.31 26.18 -0.77
C GLN A 114 21.79 25.81 -0.61
N HIS A 115 22.10 24.82 0.24
CA HIS A 115 23.48 24.52 0.65
C HIS A 115 24.01 23.20 0.09
N GLY A 116 23.19 22.43 -0.64
CA GLY A 116 23.63 21.27 -1.41
C GLY A 116 24.05 20.04 -0.62
N PHE A 117 24.10 20.07 0.72
CA PHE A 117 24.31 18.85 1.50
C PHE A 117 23.20 17.84 1.19
N SER A 118 23.58 16.58 1.05
CA SER A 118 22.73 15.57 0.43
C SER A 118 22.92 14.19 1.04
N GLY A 119 21.91 13.34 0.89
CA GLY A 119 21.98 11.91 1.12
C GLY A 119 21.32 11.14 -0.02
N SER A 120 21.56 9.84 -0.05
CA SER A 120 21.07 8.95 -1.11
C SER A 120 19.67 8.41 -0.81
N ILE A 121 18.88 8.22 -1.86
CA ILE A 121 17.65 7.43 -1.82
C ILE A 121 17.88 6.16 -2.67
N LEU A 122 17.95 5.02 -1.99
CA LEU A 122 18.09 3.71 -2.59
C LEU A 122 16.70 3.15 -2.91
N MET A 123 16.46 2.83 -4.18
CA MET A 123 15.24 2.18 -4.63
C MET A 123 15.42 0.67 -4.62
N ILE A 124 14.57 -0.04 -3.87
CA ILE A 124 14.49 -1.49 -3.84
C ILE A 124 13.23 -1.98 -4.53
N ASP A 125 13.31 -3.19 -5.09
CA ASP A 125 12.12 -3.85 -5.62
C ASP A 125 11.25 -4.37 -4.47
N PRO A 126 9.92 -4.42 -4.66
CA PRO A 126 9.06 -5.14 -3.74
C PRO A 126 9.50 -6.60 -3.63
N PRO A 127 9.26 -7.26 -2.47
CA PRO A 127 9.47 -8.69 -2.35
C PRO A 127 8.79 -9.42 -3.50
N VAL A 128 9.53 -10.26 -4.22
CA VAL A 128 8.95 -11.10 -5.27
C VAL A 128 7.93 -12.01 -4.59
N PRO A 129 6.64 -11.98 -4.98
CA PRO A 129 5.66 -12.90 -4.42
C PRO A 129 6.16 -14.35 -4.56
N PRO A 130 5.93 -15.23 -3.57
CA PRO A 130 6.30 -16.62 -3.71
C PRO A 130 5.67 -17.19 -4.99
N PRO A 131 6.43 -17.94 -5.81
CA PRO A 131 5.83 -18.58 -6.96
C PRO A 131 4.69 -19.48 -6.49
N PHE A 132 3.64 -19.56 -7.30
CA PHE A 132 2.63 -20.57 -7.08
C PHE A 132 3.28 -21.95 -7.22
N GLN A 133 3.13 -22.79 -6.19
CA GLN A 133 3.61 -24.16 -6.23
C GLN A 133 2.61 -25.07 -5.56
N ILE A 134 2.23 -26.15 -6.24
CA ILE A 134 1.53 -27.26 -5.59
C ILE A 134 2.56 -28.03 -4.77
N VAL A 135 2.39 -28.03 -3.45
CA VAL A 135 3.30 -28.68 -2.50
C VAL A 135 2.76 -30.00 -1.95
N GLY A 136 1.48 -30.30 -2.19
CA GLY A 136 0.90 -31.58 -1.83
C GLY A 136 -0.45 -31.83 -2.49
N LEU A 137 -0.69 -33.09 -2.81
CA LEU A 137 -1.97 -33.61 -3.25
C LEU A 137 -2.25 -34.90 -2.49
N ASN A 138 -3.34 -34.94 -1.74
CA ASN A 138 -3.81 -36.15 -1.07
C ASN A 138 -5.20 -36.53 -1.59
N VAL A 139 -5.39 -37.82 -1.88
CA VAL A 139 -6.66 -38.39 -2.37
C VAL A 139 -7.06 -39.52 -1.42
N SER A 140 -7.87 -39.20 -0.42
CA SER A 140 -8.43 -40.17 0.53
C SER A 140 -9.97 -40.11 0.50
N ASP A 141 -10.65 -39.93 1.62
CA ASP A 141 -12.09 -39.65 1.67
C ASP A 141 -12.41 -38.29 1.04
N ASN A 142 -11.47 -37.35 1.15
CA ASN A 142 -11.50 -36.05 0.49
C ASN A 142 -10.27 -35.85 -0.40
N LEU A 143 -10.38 -34.88 -1.30
CA LEU A 143 -9.27 -34.34 -2.05
C LEU A 143 -8.68 -33.14 -1.28
N THR A 144 -7.40 -33.20 -0.94
CA THR A 144 -6.70 -32.08 -0.29
C THR A 144 -5.59 -31.58 -1.21
N LEU A 145 -5.64 -30.31 -1.59
CA LEU A 145 -4.56 -29.61 -2.30
C LEU A 145 -3.84 -28.66 -1.32
N ARG A 146 -2.52 -28.78 -1.23
CA ARG A 146 -1.67 -27.83 -0.53
C ARG A 146 -0.84 -27.04 -1.53
N TYR A 147 -0.83 -25.72 -1.42
CA TYR A 147 -0.12 -24.84 -2.35
C TYR A 147 0.46 -23.59 -1.68
N THR A 148 1.56 -23.06 -2.24
CA THR A 148 2.14 -21.76 -1.87
C THR A 148 1.81 -20.70 -2.93
N GLY A 149 1.92 -19.41 -2.61
CA GLY A 149 1.74 -18.30 -3.57
C GLY A 149 0.66 -17.29 -3.18
N THR A 150 0.59 -16.17 -3.91
CA THR A 150 -0.41 -15.10 -3.71
C THR A 150 -1.73 -15.36 -4.41
N ASN A 151 -2.77 -14.60 -4.05
CA ASN A 151 -4.20 -14.77 -4.38
C ASN A 151 -4.57 -14.69 -5.87
N THR A 152 -3.62 -14.70 -6.81
CA THR A 152 -3.92 -14.74 -8.24
C THR A 152 -4.35 -16.14 -8.70
N PHE A 153 -4.03 -17.18 -7.93
CA PHE A 153 -4.47 -18.53 -8.23
C PHE A 153 -5.92 -18.76 -7.80
N THR A 154 -6.82 -18.96 -8.77
CA THR A 154 -8.17 -19.48 -8.50
C THR A 154 -8.13 -21.00 -8.53
N TYR A 155 -8.25 -21.64 -7.36
CA TYR A 155 -8.39 -23.09 -7.24
C TYR A 155 -9.82 -23.50 -7.62
N THR A 156 -10.01 -24.00 -8.83
CA THR A 156 -11.25 -24.64 -9.25
C THR A 156 -10.94 -26.07 -9.70
N PRO A 157 -10.89 -27.03 -8.77
CA PRO A 157 -10.69 -28.43 -9.12
C PRO A 157 -11.87 -28.92 -9.94
N GLU A 158 -11.58 -29.70 -10.96
CA GLU A 158 -12.59 -30.34 -11.79
C GLU A 158 -12.29 -31.83 -11.90
N PHE A 159 -13.34 -32.64 -12.01
CA PHE A 159 -13.22 -34.08 -12.17
C PHE A 159 -13.91 -34.61 -13.43
N SER A 160 -13.43 -35.76 -13.88
CA SER A 160 -14.10 -36.59 -14.89
C SER A 160 -14.00 -38.06 -14.49
N THR A 161 -14.98 -38.86 -14.90
CA THR A 161 -14.97 -40.32 -14.73
C THR A 161 -14.59 -41.06 -16.02
N ASN A 162 -14.46 -40.34 -17.14
CA ASN A 162 -14.14 -40.90 -18.44
C ASN A 162 -13.34 -39.90 -19.30
N LEU A 163 -12.04 -40.16 -19.45
CA LEU A 163 -11.14 -39.35 -20.30
C LEU A 163 -11.44 -39.42 -21.79
N GLY A 164 -12.26 -40.36 -22.25
CA GLY A 164 -12.76 -40.41 -23.63
C GLY A 164 -13.85 -39.36 -23.91
N THR A 165 -14.30 -38.63 -22.90
CA THR A 165 -15.26 -37.52 -23.03
C THR A 165 -14.61 -36.19 -22.67
N THR A 166 -15.19 -35.09 -23.15
CA THR A 166 -14.75 -33.72 -22.81
C THR A 166 -15.49 -33.13 -21.61
N ASN A 167 -16.34 -33.92 -20.94
CA ASN A 167 -17.13 -33.47 -19.81
C ASN A 167 -16.28 -33.45 -18.54
N TRP A 168 -16.29 -32.30 -17.87
CA TRP A 168 -15.64 -32.06 -16.59
C TRP A 168 -16.59 -31.34 -15.67
N PHE A 169 -16.64 -31.77 -14.41
CA PHE A 169 -17.54 -31.24 -13.40
C PHE A 169 -16.73 -30.54 -12.32
N THR A 170 -17.17 -29.35 -11.89
CA THR A 170 -16.51 -28.59 -10.83
C THR A 170 -16.70 -29.25 -9.48
N LEU A 171 -15.61 -29.36 -8.73
CA LEU A 171 -15.62 -29.71 -7.31
C LEU A 171 -15.78 -28.46 -6.47
N THR A 172 -16.65 -28.54 -5.45
CA THR A 172 -16.84 -27.45 -4.49
C THR A 172 -15.72 -27.49 -3.45
N VAL A 173 -15.02 -26.37 -3.30
CA VAL A 173 -14.04 -26.18 -2.21
C VAL A 173 -14.80 -25.98 -0.91
N GLN A 174 -14.63 -26.90 0.03
CA GLN A 174 -15.34 -26.94 1.30
C GLN A 174 -14.67 -26.08 2.37
N SER A 175 -13.34 -25.98 2.33
CA SER A 175 -12.57 -25.14 3.27
C SER A 175 -11.24 -24.71 2.66
N THR A 176 -10.78 -23.52 3.04
CA THR A 176 -9.41 -23.05 2.81
C THR A 176 -8.80 -22.64 4.15
N THR A 177 -7.64 -23.20 4.49
CA THR A 177 -6.84 -22.77 5.65
C THR A 177 -5.48 -22.30 5.17
N SER A 178 -4.86 -21.36 5.89
CA SER A 178 -3.51 -20.89 5.59
C SER A 178 -2.64 -21.04 6.83
N LEU A 179 -1.52 -21.73 6.71
CA LEU A 179 -0.55 -21.92 7.79
C LEU A 179 0.85 -21.70 7.25
N LEU A 180 1.58 -20.75 7.85
CA LEU A 180 2.98 -20.47 7.52
C LEU A 180 3.23 -20.27 6.01
N GLY A 181 2.30 -19.62 5.30
CA GLY A 181 2.41 -19.35 3.86
C GLY A 181 2.03 -20.51 2.94
N THR A 182 1.55 -21.63 3.49
CA THR A 182 0.93 -22.72 2.73
C THR A 182 -0.59 -22.66 2.88
N ASN A 183 -1.29 -22.61 1.77
CA ASN A 183 -2.75 -22.73 1.73
C ASN A 183 -3.13 -24.20 1.54
N GLU A 184 -4.18 -24.63 2.23
CA GLU A 184 -4.76 -25.95 2.08
C GLU A 184 -6.23 -25.81 1.68
N ALA A 185 -6.60 -26.39 0.54
CA ALA A 185 -7.96 -26.42 0.04
C ALA A 185 -8.48 -27.86 0.05
N VAL A 186 -9.65 -28.05 0.64
CA VAL A 186 -10.30 -29.37 0.75
C VAL A 186 -11.55 -29.40 -0.12
N CYS A 187 -11.69 -30.48 -0.90
CA CYS A 187 -12.87 -30.76 -1.71
C CYS A 187 -13.37 -32.18 -1.44
N GLY A 188 -14.68 -32.38 -1.61
CA GLY A 188 -15.24 -33.74 -1.57
C GLY A 188 -14.63 -34.61 -2.68
N ARG A 189 -14.32 -35.87 -2.36
CA ARG A 189 -13.86 -36.82 -3.39
C ARG A 189 -15.03 -37.24 -4.28
N PRO A 190 -14.91 -37.18 -5.62
CA PRO A 190 -15.90 -37.74 -6.53
C PRO A 190 -16.10 -39.24 -6.30
N ALA A 191 -17.34 -39.72 -6.40
CA ALA A 191 -17.65 -41.15 -6.33
C ALA A 191 -17.09 -41.90 -7.55
N GLY A 192 -16.64 -43.13 -7.34
CA GLY A 192 -16.15 -44.04 -8.38
C GLY A 192 -14.69 -44.48 -8.22
N SER A 193 -14.31 -45.54 -8.94
CA SER A 193 -12.95 -46.10 -8.94
C SER A 193 -12.01 -45.38 -9.91
N ASN A 194 -12.53 -44.82 -11.01
CA ASN A 194 -11.77 -44.07 -12.00
C ASN A 194 -12.16 -42.59 -11.94
N VAL A 195 -11.40 -41.81 -11.17
CA VAL A 195 -11.60 -40.36 -11.05
C VAL A 195 -10.35 -39.66 -11.56
N PHE A 196 -10.52 -38.79 -12.53
CA PHE A 196 -9.46 -37.95 -13.08
C PHE A 196 -9.64 -36.53 -12.56
N LEU A 197 -8.55 -35.90 -12.14
CA LEU A 197 -8.54 -34.56 -11.58
C LEU A 197 -7.75 -33.64 -12.50
N ARG A 198 -8.23 -32.40 -12.66
CA ARG A 198 -7.43 -31.34 -13.30
C ARG A 198 -7.45 -30.08 -12.46
N ILE A 199 -6.32 -29.37 -12.49
CA ILE A 199 -6.10 -28.11 -11.80
C ILE A 199 -5.72 -27.09 -12.87
N ARG A 200 -6.34 -25.91 -12.83
CA ARG A 200 -6.06 -24.81 -13.76
C ARG A 200 -5.43 -23.65 -12.99
N ALA A 201 -4.25 -23.22 -13.42
CA ALA A 201 -3.73 -21.90 -13.08
C ALA A 201 -4.27 -20.92 -14.12
N ARG A 202 -4.86 -19.81 -13.67
CA ARG A 202 -5.14 -18.64 -14.51
C ARG A 202 -4.28 -17.49 -14.01
#